data_AF-A0A4Y2V5U7-F1
#
_entry.id   AF-A0A4Y2V5U7-F1
#
_cell.length_a   1.000
_cell.length_b   1.000
_cell.length_c   1.000
_cell.angle_alpha   90.00
_cell.angle_beta   90.00
_cell.angle_gamma   90.00
#
_symmetry.space_group_name_H-M   'P 1'
#
loop_
_entity.id
_entity.type
_entity.pdbx_description
1 polymer ?
#
loop_
_entity_poly.entity_id
_entity_poly.type
_entity_poly.pdbx_seq_one_letter_code
_entity_poly.pdbx_strand_id
1 'polypeptide(L)'
;MVDYEPIDCSIPDIDRNLLSKGKQYLLDISNAITLGNCPEDLANREPGPLFHSRWLTAVNRVLRLYISSSDPSRNLTEIVGFRLHLKIIHAGVVCHKKEQIFY
;
A
#
# COMPACT_ATOMS: atom_id res chain seq x y z
N MET A 1 5.94 1.47 -19.28
CA MET A 1 6.35 1.86 -17.92
C MET A 1 5.89 3.30 -17.75
N VAL A 2 5.04 3.58 -16.77
CA VAL A 2 4.60 4.96 -16.49
C VAL A 2 5.65 5.56 -15.57
N ASP A 3 6.29 6.63 -16.01
CA ASP A 3 7.24 7.37 -15.18
C ASP A 3 6.42 8.19 -14.18
N TYR A 4 6.46 7.83 -12.90
CA TYR A 4 5.86 8.60 -11.81
C TYR A 4 6.93 8.96 -10.79
N GLU A 5 6.77 10.11 -10.11
CA GLU A 5 7.74 10.54 -9.10
C GLU A 5 7.67 9.65 -7.85
N PRO A 6 8.81 9.15 -7.33
CA PRO A 6 8.82 8.41 -6.06
C PRO A 6 8.32 9.28 -4.91
N ILE A 7 7.55 8.68 -4.00
CA ILE A 7 7.08 9.36 -2.78
C ILE A 7 8.04 9.05 -1.64
N ASP A 8 8.64 10.09 -1.05
CA ASP A 8 9.46 9.95 0.15
C ASP A 8 8.59 9.55 1.35
N CYS A 9 8.61 8.26 1.68
CA CYS A 9 7.90 7.70 2.80
C CYS A 9 8.64 6.49 3.38
N SER A 10 8.79 6.45 4.71
CA SER A 10 9.41 5.33 5.41
C SER A 10 8.38 4.22 5.61
N ILE A 11 8.59 3.09 4.94
CA ILE A 11 7.81 1.86 5.13
C ILE A 11 8.49 1.02 6.21
N PRO A 12 7.85 0.76 7.36
CA PRO A 12 8.42 -0.10 8.38
C PRO A 12 8.62 -1.53 7.86
N ASP A 13 9.68 -2.15 8.35
CA ASP A 13 9.98 -3.55 8.09
C ASP A 13 8.96 -4.44 8.80
N ILE A 14 8.10 -5.10 8.03
CA ILE A 14 7.02 -5.97 8.51
C ILE A 14 7.25 -7.36 7.94
N ASP A 15 7.24 -8.38 8.80
CA ASP A 15 7.30 -9.76 8.36
C ASP A 15 6.08 -10.09 7.47
N ARG A 16 6.38 -10.38 6.21
CA ARG A 16 5.39 -10.70 5.18
C ARG A 16 4.56 -11.93 5.52
N ASN A 17 5.12 -12.86 6.30
CA ASN A 17 4.44 -14.09 6.71
C ASN A 17 3.26 -13.80 7.65
N LEU A 18 3.27 -12.67 8.36
CA LEU A 18 2.19 -12.23 9.24
C LEU A 18 1.05 -11.50 8.49
N LEU A 19 1.24 -11.23 7.20
CA LEU A 19 0.29 -10.49 6.39
C LEU A 19 -0.59 -11.41 5.56
N SER A 20 -1.89 -11.12 5.50
CA SER A 20 -2.78 -11.78 4.53
C SER A 20 -2.47 -11.32 3.11
N LYS A 21 -2.87 -12.11 2.09
CA LYS A 21 -2.59 -11.82 0.66
C LYS A 21 -2.90 -10.37 0.26
N GLY A 22 -4.04 -9.82 0.68
CA GLY A 22 -4.40 -8.43 0.37
C GLY A 22 -3.58 -7.37 1.10
N LYS A 23 -3.04 -7.68 2.28
CA LYS A 23 -2.10 -6.79 2.99
C LYS A 23 -0.70 -6.87 2.39
N GLN A 24 -0.25 -8.06 1.98
CA GLN A 24 1.01 -8.23 1.25
C GLN A 24 1.00 -7.42 -0.04
N TYR A 25 -0.07 -7.52 -0.83
CA TYR A 25 -0.24 -6.70 -2.04
C TYR A 25 -0.11 -5.20 -1.75
N LEU A 26 -0.71 -4.72 -0.65
CA LEU A 26 -0.60 -3.30 -0.27
C LEU A 26 0.80 -2.90 0.16
N LEU A 27 1.55 -3.79 0.83
CA LEU A 27 2.94 -3.56 1.16
C LEU A 27 3.79 -3.48 -0.11
N ASP A 28 3.61 -4.43 -1.03
CA ASP A 28 4.34 -4.50 -2.30
C ASP A 28 4.11 -3.23 -3.14
N ILE A 29 2.86 -2.81 -3.33
CA ILE A 29 2.53 -1.62 -4.13
C ILE A 29 2.99 -0.32 -3.46
N SER A 30 2.99 -0.27 -2.12
CA SER A 30 3.52 0.88 -1.38
C SER A 30 5.02 1.00 -1.56
N ASN A 31 5.76 -0.11 -1.45
CA ASN A 31 7.20 -0.15 -1.72
C ASN A 31 7.52 0.26 -3.17
N ALA A 32 6.76 -0.23 -4.14
CA ALA A 32 6.90 0.17 -5.54
C ALA A 32 6.75 1.68 -5.75
N ILE A 33 5.79 2.31 -5.06
CA ILE A 33 5.57 3.76 -5.12
C ILE A 33 6.73 4.52 -4.46
N THR A 34 7.19 4.07 -3.29
CA THR A 34 8.36 4.67 -2.61
C THR A 34 9.62 4.58 -3.46
N LEU A 35 9.82 3.45 -4.16
CA LEU A 35 10.97 3.22 -5.03
C LEU A 35 10.83 3.86 -6.41
N GLY A 36 9.69 4.47 -6.74
CA GLY A 36 9.45 5.07 -8.05
C GLY A 36 9.35 4.04 -9.18
N ASN A 37 9.18 2.75 -8.85
CA ASN A 37 9.14 1.69 -9.83
C ASN A 37 8.07 0.64 -9.46
N CYS A 38 7.01 0.60 -10.26
CA CYS A 38 5.95 -0.40 -10.14
C CYS A 38 6.05 -1.37 -11.30
N PRO A 39 6.40 -2.64 -11.03
CA PRO A 39 6.47 -3.63 -12.08
C PRO A 39 5.05 -3.98 -12.56
N GLU A 40 4.93 -4.27 -13.85
CA GLU A 40 3.63 -4.39 -14.53
C GLU A 40 2.79 -5.56 -14.00
N ASP A 41 3.44 -6.64 -13.57
CA ASP A 41 2.78 -7.77 -12.91
C ASP A 41 2.11 -7.33 -11.60
N LEU A 42 2.75 -6.47 -10.82
CA LEU A 42 2.21 -5.94 -9.57
C LEU A 42 1.04 -4.98 -9.81
N ALA A 43 1.13 -4.13 -10.83
CA ALA A 43 0.05 -3.21 -11.21
C ALA A 43 -1.22 -3.93 -11.69
N ASN A 44 -1.04 -5.08 -12.35
CA ASN A 44 -2.09 -5.92 -12.88
C ASN A 44 -2.57 -7.00 -11.90
N ARG A 45 -1.82 -7.26 -10.83
CA ARG A 45 -2.17 -8.26 -9.82
C ARG A 45 -3.49 -7.93 -9.14
N GLU A 46 -4.36 -8.92 -9.05
CA GLU A 46 -5.56 -8.78 -8.25
C GLU A 46 -5.20 -8.81 -6.76
N PRO A 47 -5.63 -7.81 -5.96
CA PRO A 47 -5.31 -7.73 -4.53
C PRO A 47 -5.92 -8.85 -3.66
N GLY A 48 -6.61 -9.82 -4.27
CA GLY A 48 -7.39 -10.82 -3.57
C GLY A 48 -8.56 -10.22 -2.77
N PRO A 49 -9.21 -11.02 -1.92
CA PRO A 49 -10.36 -10.57 -1.14
C PRO A 49 -9.97 -9.48 -0.12
N LEU A 50 -10.26 -8.21 -0.43
CA LEU A 50 -10.09 -7.07 0.49
C LEU A 50 -11.27 -6.91 1.49
N PHE A 51 -12.18 -7.89 1.50
CA PHE A 51 -13.53 -7.83 2.08
C PHE A 51 -13.62 -7.48 3.57
N HIS A 52 -12.55 -7.65 4.35
CA HIS A 52 -12.58 -7.34 5.78
C HIS A 52 -12.31 -5.88 6.13
N SER A 53 -11.98 -5.02 5.15
CA SER A 53 -11.77 -3.62 5.45
C SER A 53 -12.07 -2.70 4.28
N ARG A 54 -13.14 -1.90 4.43
CA ARG A 54 -13.54 -0.84 3.49
C ARG A 54 -12.41 0.15 3.19
N TRP A 55 -11.51 0.36 4.14
CA TRP A 55 -10.38 1.27 3.95
C TRP A 55 -9.32 0.69 3.01
N LEU A 56 -9.11 -0.64 2.99
CA LEU A 56 -8.16 -1.29 2.08
C LEU A 56 -8.59 -1.07 0.63
N THR A 57 -9.89 -1.21 0.36
CA THR A 57 -10.46 -0.97 -0.98
C THR A 57 -10.27 0.49 -1.41
N ALA A 58 -10.49 1.45 -0.52
CA ALA A 58 -10.30 2.87 -0.83
C ALA A 58 -8.82 3.20 -1.11
N VAL A 59 -7.90 2.68 -0.30
CA VAL A 59 -6.45 2.89 -0.49
C VAL A 59 -5.98 2.25 -1.79
N ASN A 60 -6.36 0.99 -2.05
CA ASN A 60 -6.01 0.31 -3.29
C ASN A 60 -6.47 1.09 -4.54
N ARG A 61 -7.69 1.64 -4.52
CA ARG A 61 -8.19 2.48 -5.62
C ARG A 61 -7.33 3.73 -5.84
N VAL A 62 -6.95 4.42 -4.78
CA VAL A 62 -6.10 5.62 -4.86
C VAL A 62 -4.68 5.27 -5.37
N LEU A 63 -4.11 4.16 -4.91
CA LEU A 63 -2.77 3.74 -5.33
C LEU A 63 -2.74 3.31 -6.80
N ARG A 64 -3.73 2.54 -7.26
CA ARG A 64 -3.84 2.20 -8.68
C ARG A 64 -4.04 3.44 -9.55
N LEU A 65 -4.84 4.41 -9.08
CA LEU A 65 -5.02 5.68 -9.77
C LEU A 65 -3.71 6.45 -9.90
N TYR A 66 -2.90 6.48 -8.83
CA TYR A 66 -1.59 7.12 -8.83
C TYR A 66 -0.63 6.49 -9.86
N ILE A 67 -0.49 5.16 -9.85
CA ILE A 67 0.39 4.43 -10.78
C ILE A 67 -0.09 4.55 -12.23
N SER A 68 -1.40 4.71 -12.45
CA SER A 68 -1.97 4.87 -13.79
C SER A 68 -1.85 6.30 -14.33
N SER A 69 -1.34 7.24 -13.51
CA SER A 69 -1.24 8.65 -13.85
C SER A 69 0.23 9.03 -14.10
N SER A 70 0.55 9.47 -15.31
CA SER A 70 1.89 9.97 -15.67
C SER A 70 2.21 11.33 -15.02
N ASP A 71 1.19 12.09 -14.63
CA ASP A 71 1.32 13.37 -13.92
C ASP A 71 0.31 13.43 -12.76
N PRO A 72 0.61 12.79 -11.62
CA PRO A 72 -0.30 12.77 -10.48
C PRO A 72 -0.42 14.17 -9.88
N SER A 73 -1.64 14.71 -9.79
CA SER A 73 -1.87 16.01 -9.15
C SER A 73 -1.28 16.07 -7.73
N ARG A 74 -0.82 17.25 -7.31
CA ARG A 74 -0.28 17.47 -5.95
C ARG A 74 -1.18 16.93 -4.84
N ASN A 75 -2.50 17.12 -4.98
CA ASN A 75 -3.48 16.58 -4.04
C ASN A 75 -3.46 15.04 -3.99
N LEU A 76 -3.29 14.37 -5.13
CA LEU A 76 -3.19 12.92 -5.20
C LEU A 76 -1.89 12.44 -4.52
N THR A 77 -0.77 13.12 -4.78
CA THR A 77 0.53 12.83 -4.16
C THR A 77 0.48 13.00 -2.64
N GLU A 78 -0.12 14.08 -2.15
CA GLU A 78 -0.32 14.33 -0.71
C GLU A 78 -1.23 13.26 -0.08
N ILE A 79 -2.34 12.89 -0.73
CA ILE A 79 -3.23 11.84 -0.24
C ILE A 79 -2.48 10.50 -0.19
N VAL A 80 -1.71 10.14 -1.21
CA VAL A 80 -0.94 8.89 -1.23
C VAL A 80 0.10 8.89 -0.10
N GLY A 81 0.88 9.96 0.05
CA GLY A 81 1.88 10.09 1.12
C GLY A 81 1.26 10.01 2.52
N PHE A 82 0.18 10.75 2.78
CA PHE A 82 -0.50 10.77 4.08
C PHE A 82 -1.18 9.43 4.40
N ARG A 83 -1.74 8.74 3.38
CA ARG A 83 -2.43 7.46 3.55
C ARG A 83 -1.46 6.28 3.65
N LEU A 84 -0.28 6.31 3.02
CA LEU A 84 0.78 5.32 3.22
C LEU A 84 1.31 5.39 4.66
N HIS A 85 1.76 6.56 5.07
CA HIS A 85 2.45 6.75 6.36
C HIS A 85 1.57 6.35 7.55
N LEU A 86 0.31 6.81 7.60
CA LEU A 86 -0.59 6.55 8.72
C LEU A 86 -0.99 5.07 8.85
N LYS A 87 -0.92 4.28 7.77
CA LYS A 87 -1.54 2.96 7.69
C LYS A 87 -0.58 1.80 7.73
N ILE A 88 0.69 1.99 7.36
CA ILE A 88 1.71 0.96 7.60
C ILE A 88 2.03 0.88 9.09
N ILE A 89 2.04 2.03 9.79
CA ILE A 89 2.08 2.10 11.26
C ILE A 89 0.88 1.36 11.87
N HIS A 90 -0.33 1.61 11.35
CA HIS A 90 -1.53 0.91 11.84
C HIS A 90 -1.54 -0.59 11.49
N ALA A 91 -0.96 -1.01 10.37
CA ALA A 91 -0.82 -2.42 10.00
C ALA A 91 0.19 -3.15 10.91
N GLY A 92 1.31 -2.52 11.26
CA GLY A 92 2.25 -3.04 12.26
C GLY A 92 1.63 -3.14 13.65
N VAL A 93 0.95 -2.07 14.12
CA VAL A 93 0.28 -2.04 15.42
C VAL A 93 -0.89 -3.03 15.51
N VAL A 94 -1.68 -3.18 14.43
CA VAL A 94 -2.80 -4.14 14.40
C VAL A 94 -2.31 -5.59 14.25
N CYS A 95 -1.21 -5.86 13.54
CA CYS A 95 -0.63 -7.21 13.51
C CYS A 95 -0.09 -7.60 14.89
N HIS A 96 0.62 -6.70 15.59
CA HIS A 96 1.08 -6.94 16.95
C HIS A 96 -0.09 -7.14 17.94
N LYS A 97 -1.22 -6.42 17.77
CA LYS A 97 -2.39 -6.63 18.63
C LYS A 97 -3.18 -7.89 18.30
N LYS A 98 -3.23 -8.34 17.05
CA LYS A 98 -3.95 -9.59 16.72
C LYS A 98 -3.24 -10.84 17.23
N GLU A 99 -1.92 -10.81 17.38
CA GLU A 99 -1.17 -11.92 17.98
C GLU A 99 -1.38 -12.03 19.50
N GLN A 100 -1.64 -10.91 20.20
CA GLN A 100 -1.94 -10.92 21.64
C GLN A 100 -3.41 -11.20 22.01
N ILE A 101 -4.32 -11.33 21.03
CA ILE A 101 -5.73 -11.67 21.30
C ILE A 101 -5.99 -13.17 21.00
N PHE A 102 -5.03 -13.86 20.40
CA PHE A 102 -5.09 -15.30 20.09
C PHE A 102 -4.03 -16.14 20.83
N TYR A 103 -3.44 -15.60 21.90
CA TYR A 103 -2.68 -16.38 22.88
C TYR A 103 -3.16 -16.06 24.30
#